data_AF-A0A9Q0APC1-F1
#
_entry.id   AF-A0A9Q0APC1-F1
#
_cell.length_a   1.000
_cell.length_b   1.000
_cell.length_c   1.000
_cell.angle_alpha   90.00
_cell.angle_beta   90.00
_cell.angle_gamma   90.00
#
_symmetry.space_group_name_H-M   'P 1'
#
loop_
_entity.id
_entity.type
_entity.pdbx_description
1 polymer ?
#
loop_
_entity_poly.entity_id
_entity_poly.type
_entity_poly.pdbx_seq_one_letter_code
_entity_poly.pdbx_strand_id
1 'polypeptide(L)'
;MAWPQKPPDIRGNETTVGLATPTGMIHGDVHGGNFMFGSVLNHQEHEISPVLHLIDFGQSELWGATVENSTGATAEQYNVLDMGIMMATVITMNTDSKYGAADIEVDLSKLGRPIDTLCPAAGILPDPEARPIIDPCPHVDPDLRLVVAACMADEPQYRPTLAELENWVFSEVCNTYPAHYFRNPGGADYENDSTIQKMVQMCIFNAESGGDLFPRAVL
;
A
#
# COMPACT_ATOMS: atom_id res chain seq x y z
N MET A 1 -22.34 -4.37 -6.06
CA MET A 1 -22.32 -5.31 -4.91
C MET A 1 -21.15 -4.88 -4.03
N ALA A 2 -20.90 -5.54 -2.91
CA ALA A 2 -19.87 -5.13 -1.97
C ALA A 2 -18.87 -6.27 -1.82
N TRP A 3 -17.61 -5.99 -2.15
CA TRP A 3 -16.50 -6.89 -1.87
C TRP A 3 -16.09 -6.85 -0.38
N PRO A 4 -15.69 -8.00 0.20
CA PRO A 4 -15.87 -9.35 -0.35
C PRO A 4 -17.29 -9.89 -0.11
N GLN A 5 -17.75 -10.73 -1.04
CA GLN A 5 -18.92 -11.57 -0.78
C GLN A 5 -18.55 -12.62 0.27
N LYS A 6 -19.46 -12.86 1.23
CA LYS A 6 -19.35 -13.92 2.26
C LYS A 6 -18.62 -15.16 1.71
N PRO A 7 -17.53 -15.63 2.33
CA PRO A 7 -16.68 -16.64 1.71
C PRO A 7 -17.43 -17.96 1.55
N PRO A 8 -17.55 -18.53 0.34
CA PRO A 8 -17.76 -19.95 0.15
C PRO A 8 -16.45 -20.71 0.48
N ASP A 9 -16.59 -21.99 0.81
CA ASP A 9 -15.54 -22.93 1.25
C ASP A 9 -14.15 -22.72 0.56
N ILE A 10 -13.15 -22.43 1.39
CA ILE A 10 -11.81 -21.89 1.08
C ILE A 10 -10.88 -22.98 0.51
N ARG A 11 -11.21 -23.54 -0.66
CA ARG A 11 -10.42 -24.65 -1.24
C ARG A 11 -9.97 -24.48 -2.69
N GLY A 12 -10.23 -23.33 -3.31
CA GLY A 12 -9.90 -23.09 -4.73
C GLY A 12 -8.83 -22.04 -5.00
N ASN A 13 -8.38 -21.33 -3.98
CA ASN A 13 -7.60 -20.10 -4.14
C ASN A 13 -6.12 -20.38 -4.35
N GLU A 14 -5.41 -19.44 -4.99
CA GLU A 14 -3.95 -19.45 -5.04
C GLU A 14 -3.44 -19.55 -3.61
N THR A 15 -3.02 -20.75 -3.24
CA THR A 15 -2.63 -21.03 -1.86
C THR A 15 -1.30 -20.32 -1.69
N THR A 16 -1.25 -19.24 -0.90
CA THR A 16 0.03 -18.77 -0.36
C THR A 16 0.66 -20.00 0.28
N VAL A 17 1.74 -20.49 -0.34
CA VAL A 17 2.50 -21.61 0.20
C VAL A 17 3.00 -21.09 1.55
N GLY A 18 2.38 -21.55 2.64
CA GLY A 18 2.26 -20.78 3.87
C GLY A 18 3.54 -20.10 4.31
N LEU A 19 3.43 -18.84 4.79
CA LEU A 19 4.50 -17.95 5.29
C LEU A 19 5.91 -18.53 5.10
N ALA A 20 6.40 -18.45 3.86
CA ALA A 20 7.74 -18.88 3.55
C ALA A 20 8.70 -18.03 4.39
N THR A 21 9.66 -18.68 5.06
CA THR A 21 10.71 -17.97 5.79
C THR A 21 11.37 -16.97 4.84
N PRO A 22 11.53 -15.68 5.24
CA PRO A 22 12.17 -14.68 4.40
C PRO A 22 13.50 -15.21 3.87
N THR A 23 13.67 -15.14 2.55
CA THR A 23 14.86 -15.68 1.87
C THR A 23 16.12 -14.86 2.15
N GLY A 24 15.96 -13.67 2.75
CA GLY A 24 17.03 -12.68 2.89
C GLY A 24 17.36 -11.97 1.58
N MET A 25 16.47 -12.05 0.58
CA MET A 25 16.62 -11.36 -0.70
C MET A 25 16.03 -9.95 -0.63
N ILE A 26 16.80 -8.95 -1.04
CA ILE A 26 16.27 -7.64 -1.40
C ILE A 26 15.98 -7.60 -2.89
N HIS A 27 14.93 -6.89 -3.30
CA HIS A 27 14.68 -6.63 -4.72
C HIS A 27 15.65 -5.58 -5.26
N GLY A 28 15.95 -4.54 -4.44
CA GLY A 28 16.90 -3.48 -4.77
C GLY A 28 16.39 -2.42 -5.74
N ASP A 29 15.17 -2.56 -6.28
CA ASP A 29 14.63 -1.63 -7.28
C ASP A 29 13.09 -1.66 -7.37
N VAL A 30 12.38 -1.59 -6.24
CA VAL A 30 10.91 -1.58 -6.26
C VAL A 30 10.42 -0.19 -6.67
N HIS A 31 9.80 -0.09 -7.85
CA HIS A 31 9.19 1.15 -8.37
C HIS A 31 8.11 0.84 -9.41
N GLY A 32 7.28 1.84 -9.78
CA GLY A 32 6.14 1.69 -10.71
C GLY A 32 6.46 0.95 -12.02
N GLY A 33 7.62 1.22 -12.64
CA GLY A 33 8.06 0.52 -13.87
C GLY A 33 8.39 -0.97 -13.72
N ASN A 34 8.55 -1.48 -12.49
CA ASN A 34 8.86 -2.87 -12.19
C ASN A 34 7.63 -3.64 -11.70
N PHE A 35 6.45 -3.03 -11.78
CA PHE A 35 5.17 -3.71 -11.58
C PHE A 35 4.51 -3.99 -12.92
N MET A 36 4.06 -5.23 -13.11
CA MET A 36 3.22 -5.63 -14.24
C MET A 36 1.84 -6.03 -13.76
N PHE A 37 0.83 -5.45 -14.39
CA PHE A 37 -0.56 -5.80 -14.15
C PHE A 37 -1.03 -6.79 -15.21
N GLY A 38 -1.50 -7.94 -14.76
CA GLY A 38 -2.21 -8.93 -15.58
C GLY A 38 -3.65 -8.51 -15.84
N SER A 39 -4.40 -9.39 -16.51
CA SER A 39 -5.84 -9.20 -16.69
C SER A 39 -6.60 -9.39 -15.38
N VAL A 40 -7.75 -8.72 -15.26
CA VAL A 40 -8.78 -9.11 -14.28
C VAL A 40 -9.26 -10.51 -14.66
N LEU A 41 -9.27 -11.42 -13.69
CA LEU A 41 -9.69 -12.80 -13.93
C LEU A 41 -11.11 -12.99 -13.43
N ASN A 42 -11.87 -13.88 -14.06
CA ASN A 42 -13.15 -14.35 -13.52
C ASN A 42 -12.89 -15.38 -12.40
N HIS A 43 -12.14 -14.95 -11.40
CA HIS A 43 -11.76 -15.68 -10.20
C HIS A 43 -12.09 -14.78 -9.01
N GLN A 44 -12.57 -15.36 -7.91
CA GLN A 44 -13.05 -14.60 -6.75
C GLN A 44 -12.02 -13.53 -6.35
N GLU A 45 -10.77 -13.90 -6.09
CA GLU A 45 -9.72 -12.96 -5.63
C GLU A 45 -9.31 -11.86 -6.63
N HIS A 46 -9.60 -12.03 -7.92
CA HIS A 46 -9.15 -11.14 -8.99
C HIS A 46 -10.30 -10.58 -9.83
N GLU A 47 -11.54 -10.62 -9.32
CA GLU A 47 -12.73 -10.11 -10.00
C GLU A 47 -12.75 -8.57 -10.06
N ILE A 48 -12.13 -7.92 -9.08
CA ILE A 48 -12.08 -6.46 -8.95
C ILE A 48 -10.66 -5.89 -8.99
N SER A 49 -9.64 -6.72 -8.78
CA SER A 49 -8.22 -6.35 -8.80
C SER A 49 -7.46 -7.22 -9.82
N PRO A 50 -6.61 -6.62 -10.66
CA PRO A 50 -5.76 -7.39 -11.57
C PRO A 50 -4.67 -8.15 -10.80
N VAL A 51 -4.16 -9.23 -11.39
CA VAL A 51 -2.95 -9.90 -10.89
C VAL A 51 -1.77 -8.92 -10.97
N LEU A 52 -1.07 -8.71 -9.86
CA LEU A 52 0.12 -7.86 -9.79
C LEU A 52 1.38 -8.72 -9.72
N HIS A 53 2.32 -8.49 -10.64
CA HIS A 53 3.64 -9.12 -10.61
C HIS A 53 4.71 -8.06 -10.36
N LEU A 54 5.59 -8.32 -9.41
CA LEU A 54 6.85 -7.61 -9.25
C LEU A 54 7.91 -8.30 -10.13
N ILE A 55 8.59 -7.52 -10.96
CA ILE A 55 9.56 -7.99 -11.95
C ILE A 55 10.88 -7.24 -11.86
N ASP A 56 11.84 -7.68 -12.67
CA ASP A 56 13.18 -7.10 -12.77
C ASP A 56 14.03 -7.23 -11.50
N PHE A 57 14.44 -8.47 -11.23
CA PHE A 57 15.37 -8.83 -10.16
C PHE A 57 16.85 -8.55 -10.55
N GLY A 58 17.11 -7.72 -11.57
CA GLY A 58 18.47 -7.41 -12.03
C GLY A 58 19.35 -6.73 -10.98
N GLN A 59 18.74 -6.03 -10.01
CA GLN A 59 19.40 -5.39 -8.86
C GLN A 59 19.20 -6.15 -7.54
N SER A 60 18.68 -7.37 -7.60
CA SER A 60 18.43 -8.16 -6.40
C SER A 60 19.73 -8.63 -5.75
N GLU A 61 19.76 -8.64 -4.42
CA GLU A 61 20.89 -9.11 -3.63
C GLU A 61 20.42 -10.05 -2.52
N LEU A 62 21.29 -10.98 -2.14
CA LEU A 62 21.09 -11.85 -0.98
C LEU A 62 21.92 -11.32 0.18
N TRP A 63 21.24 -10.77 1.19
CA TRP A 63 21.89 -10.33 2.44
C TRP A 63 22.00 -11.49 3.45
N GLY A 64 21.21 -12.54 3.27
CA GLY A 64 21.07 -13.66 4.22
C GLY A 64 19.92 -13.37 5.19
N ALA A 65 19.16 -14.41 5.55
CA ALA A 65 17.84 -14.27 6.20
C ALA A 65 17.84 -13.52 7.55
N THR A 66 18.99 -13.39 8.21
CA THR A 66 19.12 -12.78 9.55
C THR A 66 20.26 -11.77 9.64
N VAL A 67 20.88 -11.37 8.53
CA VAL A 67 21.99 -10.42 8.57
C VAL A 67 21.42 -9.02 8.46
N GLU A 68 21.51 -8.27 9.54
CA GLU A 68 21.32 -6.83 9.51
C GLU A 68 22.45 -6.20 8.70
N ASN A 69 22.10 -5.32 7.77
CA ASN A 69 23.08 -4.54 7.03
C ASN A 69 23.71 -3.46 7.94
N SER A 70 24.57 -2.60 7.39
CA SER A 70 25.16 -1.49 8.14
C SER A 70 24.16 -0.48 8.71
N THR A 71 22.90 -0.52 8.27
CA THR A 71 21.81 0.34 8.77
C THR A 71 20.92 -0.37 9.81
N GLY A 72 21.27 -1.59 10.24
CA GLY A 72 20.44 -2.37 11.18
C GLY A 72 19.17 -2.97 10.57
N ALA A 73 18.99 -2.85 9.25
CA ALA A 73 17.80 -3.33 8.56
C ALA A 73 17.99 -4.77 8.05
N THR A 74 16.97 -5.60 8.17
CA THR A 74 16.87 -6.87 7.45
C THR A 74 16.53 -6.62 5.98
N ALA A 75 16.78 -7.62 5.11
CA ALA A 75 16.36 -7.56 3.71
C ALA A 75 14.85 -7.31 3.55
N GLU A 76 14.04 -7.92 4.41
CA GLU A 76 12.59 -7.73 4.42
C GLU A 76 12.22 -6.28 4.75
N GLN A 77 12.80 -5.70 5.80
CA GLN A 77 12.55 -4.31 6.19
C GLN A 77 13.00 -3.30 5.12
N TYR A 78 13.98 -3.67 4.31
CA TYR A 78 14.39 -2.86 3.16
C TYR A 78 13.34 -2.90 2.05
N ASN A 79 12.86 -4.09 1.69
CA ASN A 79 11.77 -4.24 0.72
C ASN A 79 10.48 -3.55 1.19
N VAL A 80 10.16 -3.62 2.49
CA VAL A 80 8.99 -2.97 3.07
C VAL A 80 9.07 -1.44 2.95
N LEU A 81 10.26 -0.86 3.14
CA LEU A 81 10.46 0.57 2.90
C LEU A 81 10.14 0.94 1.46
N ASP A 82 10.71 0.23 0.49
CA ASP A 82 10.48 0.56 -0.92
C ASP A 82 9.02 0.38 -1.33
N MET A 83 8.35 -0.65 -0.81
CA MET A 83 6.90 -0.83 -0.99
C MET A 83 6.10 0.32 -0.37
N GLY A 84 6.48 0.79 0.83
CA GLY A 84 5.87 1.96 1.48
C GLY A 84 5.97 3.22 0.61
N ILE A 85 7.17 3.48 0.06
CA ILE A 85 7.41 4.59 -0.86
C ILE A 85 6.55 4.45 -2.12
N MET A 86 6.45 3.26 -2.69
CA MET A 86 5.61 3.01 -3.85
C MET A 86 4.13 3.26 -3.54
N MET A 87 3.61 2.71 -2.43
CA MET A 87 2.24 2.93 -2.01
C MET A 87 1.94 4.41 -1.78
N ALA A 88 2.85 5.16 -1.16
CA ALA A 88 2.72 6.61 -1.00
C ALA A 88 2.75 7.36 -2.33
N THR A 89 3.55 6.90 -3.30
CA THR A 89 3.57 7.43 -4.68
C THR A 89 2.21 7.27 -5.35
N VAL A 90 1.57 6.10 -5.19
CA VAL A 90 0.22 5.82 -5.71
C VAL A 90 -0.84 6.66 -5.00
N ILE A 91 -0.81 6.74 -3.66
CA ILE A 91 -1.77 7.52 -2.86
C ILE A 91 -1.74 9.00 -3.28
N THR A 92 -0.55 9.56 -3.49
CA THR A 92 -0.37 10.95 -3.90
C THR A 92 -0.54 11.19 -5.39
N MET A 93 -0.73 10.13 -6.19
CA MET A 93 -0.81 10.16 -7.65
C MET A 93 0.41 10.84 -8.33
N ASN A 94 1.54 10.93 -7.63
CA ASN A 94 2.74 11.58 -8.13
C ASN A 94 3.66 10.57 -8.84
N THR A 95 3.24 10.13 -10.02
CA THR A 95 3.92 9.04 -10.75
C THR A 95 5.20 9.45 -11.49
N ASP A 96 5.47 10.74 -11.60
CA ASP A 96 6.64 11.28 -12.32
C ASP A 96 7.94 11.22 -11.49
N SER A 97 7.84 11.03 -10.17
CA SER A 97 8.99 10.91 -9.28
C SER A 97 8.74 9.94 -8.13
N LYS A 98 9.81 9.41 -7.55
CA LYS A 98 9.70 8.66 -6.29
C LYS A 98 9.15 9.61 -5.22
N TYR A 99 8.18 9.13 -4.44
CA TYR A 99 7.68 9.86 -3.30
C TYR A 99 8.82 10.22 -2.33
N GLY A 100 8.81 11.48 -1.87
CA GLY A 100 9.88 12.06 -1.06
C GLY A 100 9.36 13.26 -0.27
N ALA A 101 8.36 13.01 0.57
CA ALA A 101 7.86 14.04 1.49
C ALA A 101 8.80 14.22 2.70
N ALA A 102 8.57 15.29 3.45
CA ALA A 102 9.29 15.54 4.69
C ALA A 102 8.92 14.53 5.80
N ASP A 103 9.85 14.34 6.73
CA ASP A 103 9.63 13.55 7.93
C ASP A 103 8.71 14.27 8.91
N ILE A 104 7.78 13.51 9.49
CA ILE A 104 6.90 13.94 10.58
C ILE A 104 6.86 12.85 11.66
N GLU A 105 6.59 13.25 12.89
CA GLU A 105 6.31 12.30 13.98
C GLU A 105 4.92 11.70 13.80
N VAL A 106 4.84 10.37 13.80
CA VAL A 106 3.62 9.61 13.60
C VAL A 106 3.33 8.72 14.82
N ASP A 107 2.10 8.80 15.32
CA ASP A 107 1.59 7.91 16.36
C ASP A 107 1.27 6.52 15.77
N LEU A 108 2.21 5.59 15.91
CA LEU A 108 2.06 4.21 15.46
C LEU A 108 1.56 3.26 16.57
N SER A 109 1.02 3.77 17.68
CA SER A 109 0.57 2.94 18.81
C SER A 109 -0.54 1.96 18.45
N LYS A 110 -1.41 2.30 17.48
CA LYS A 110 -2.40 1.38 16.91
C LYS A 110 -1.77 0.12 16.31
N LEU A 111 -0.52 0.21 15.86
CA LEU A 111 0.27 -0.86 15.29
C LEU A 111 1.25 -1.46 16.33
N GLY A 112 1.12 -1.13 17.61
CA GLY A 112 2.00 -1.63 18.67
C GLY A 112 3.42 -1.05 18.64
N ARG A 113 3.60 0.14 18.04
CA ARG A 113 4.88 0.84 17.85
C ARG A 113 4.89 2.17 18.63
N PRO A 114 6.05 2.84 18.78
CA PRO A 114 6.14 4.13 19.49
C PRO A 114 5.26 5.23 18.90
N ILE A 115 4.85 6.19 19.74
CA ILE A 115 3.94 7.29 19.39
C ILE A 115 4.63 8.44 18.63
N ASP A 116 5.96 8.45 18.63
CA ASP A 116 6.85 9.51 18.15
C ASP A 116 7.78 8.98 17.06
N THR A 117 7.28 8.08 16.21
CA THR A 117 8.08 7.48 15.15
C THR A 117 8.21 8.45 13.98
N LEU A 118 9.45 8.79 13.59
CA LEU A 118 9.71 9.59 12.40
C LEU A 118 9.45 8.77 11.13
N CYS A 119 8.61 9.33 10.25
CA CYS A 119 8.28 8.76 8.95
C CYS A 119 8.22 9.88 7.91
N PRO A 120 8.64 9.68 6.65
CA PRO A 120 8.50 10.64 5.55
C PRO A 120 7.04 10.73 5.07
N ALA A 121 6.10 11.03 5.97
CA ALA A 121 4.66 10.85 5.75
C ALA A 121 3.89 12.17 5.55
N ALA A 122 4.57 13.33 5.48
CA ALA A 122 3.91 14.64 5.36
C ALA A 122 3.01 14.80 4.11
N GLY A 123 3.22 13.98 3.07
CA GLY A 123 2.39 13.98 1.86
C GLY A 123 1.11 13.14 1.96
N ILE A 124 1.00 12.29 2.99
CA ILE A 124 -0.14 11.37 3.15
C ILE A 124 -0.84 11.53 4.52
N LEU A 125 -0.14 11.98 5.56
CA LEU A 125 -0.69 12.23 6.89
C LEU A 125 -0.62 13.73 7.24
N PRO A 126 -1.57 14.24 8.05
CA PRO A 126 -1.48 15.59 8.57
C PRO A 126 -0.25 15.75 9.46
N ASP A 127 0.53 16.82 9.23
CA ASP A 127 1.64 17.20 10.10
C ASP A 127 1.10 17.84 11.40
N PRO A 128 1.36 17.26 12.59
CA PRO A 128 0.86 17.80 13.86
C PRO A 128 1.49 19.16 14.22
N GLU A 129 2.67 19.47 13.69
CA GLU A 129 3.41 20.71 13.94
C GLU A 129 3.04 21.81 12.93
N ALA A 130 2.45 21.45 11.79
CA ALA A 130 1.99 22.41 10.79
C ALA A 130 0.88 23.34 11.32
N ARG A 131 0.88 24.59 10.84
CA ARG A 131 -0.13 25.61 11.18
C ARG A 131 -0.55 26.35 9.90
N PRO A 132 -1.81 26.19 9.43
CA PRO A 132 -2.85 25.30 9.94
C PRO A 132 -2.51 23.81 9.71
N ILE A 133 -3.07 22.93 10.52
CA ILE A 133 -3.03 21.48 10.27
C ILE A 133 -3.98 21.20 9.10
N ILE A 134 -3.44 20.67 8.00
CA ILE A 134 -4.17 20.31 6.79
C ILE A 134 -4.00 18.80 6.59
N ASP A 135 -5.10 18.09 6.35
CA ASP A 135 -5.03 16.68 5.92
C ASP A 135 -4.73 16.66 4.41
N PRO A 136 -3.58 16.11 3.97
CA PRO A 136 -3.20 16.08 2.56
C PRO A 136 -3.99 15.05 1.74
N CYS A 137 -4.55 14.02 2.37
CA CYS A 137 -5.24 12.92 1.70
C CYS A 137 -6.55 12.55 2.41
N PRO A 138 -7.50 13.48 2.58
CA PRO A 138 -8.73 13.26 3.37
C PRO A 138 -9.68 12.23 2.74
N HIS A 139 -9.45 11.87 1.47
CA HIS A 139 -10.22 10.91 0.69
C HIS A 139 -9.68 9.48 0.80
N VAL A 140 -8.53 9.27 1.44
CA VAL A 140 -7.91 7.95 1.63
C VAL A 140 -8.09 7.52 3.07
N ASP A 141 -8.38 6.24 3.27
CA ASP A 141 -8.57 5.64 4.60
C ASP A 141 -7.38 5.99 5.54
N PRO A 142 -7.65 6.62 6.71
CA PRO A 142 -6.59 7.01 7.63
C PRO A 142 -5.79 5.83 8.18
N ASP A 143 -6.39 4.65 8.37
CA ASP A 143 -5.69 3.46 8.86
C ASP A 143 -4.80 2.86 7.76
N LEU A 144 -5.22 2.90 6.48
CA LEU A 144 -4.33 2.55 5.35
C LEU A 144 -3.12 3.49 5.30
N ARG A 145 -3.35 4.80 5.41
CA ARG A 145 -2.27 5.80 5.41
C ARG A 145 -1.30 5.60 6.58
N LEU A 146 -1.80 5.18 7.73
CA LEU A 146 -0.98 4.86 8.90
C LEU A 146 -0.09 3.62 8.67
N VAL A 147 -0.63 2.57 8.04
CA VAL A 147 0.13 1.37 7.67
C VAL A 147 1.20 1.70 6.64
N VAL A 148 0.88 2.53 5.64
CA VAL A 148 1.86 3.00 4.65
C VAL A 148 2.97 3.83 5.31
N ALA A 149 2.62 4.74 6.24
CA ALA A 149 3.60 5.49 7.00
C ALA A 149 4.51 4.58 7.83
N ALA A 150 3.97 3.54 8.48
CA ALA A 150 4.74 2.57 9.24
C ALA A 150 5.75 1.79 8.36
N CYS A 151 5.37 1.47 7.11
CA CYS A 151 6.31 0.88 6.14
C CYS A 151 7.53 1.77 5.89
N MET A 152 7.35 3.09 5.99
CA MET A 152 8.38 4.09 5.73
C MET A 152 9.08 4.60 6.98
N ALA A 153 8.87 3.99 8.16
CA ALA A 153 9.53 4.42 9.40
C ALA A 153 11.06 4.48 9.23
N ASP A 154 11.68 5.56 9.73
CA ASP A 154 13.13 5.78 9.61
C ASP A 154 13.91 4.62 10.25
N GLU A 155 13.52 4.28 11.48
CA GLU A 155 14.05 3.13 12.22
C GLU A 155 13.50 1.79 11.66
N PRO A 156 14.35 0.92 11.10
CA PRO A 156 13.91 -0.31 10.43
C PRO A 156 13.06 -1.24 11.31
N GLN A 157 13.38 -1.31 12.59
CA GLN A 157 12.67 -2.14 13.58
C GLN A 157 11.21 -1.75 13.81
N TYR A 158 10.81 -0.53 13.43
CA TYR A 158 9.42 -0.08 13.50
C TYR A 158 8.65 -0.32 12.19
N ARG A 159 9.30 -0.83 11.14
CA ARG A 159 8.60 -1.24 9.92
C ARG A 159 7.87 -2.56 10.16
N PRO A 160 6.67 -2.76 9.58
CA PRO A 160 5.98 -4.05 9.64
C PRO A 160 6.71 -5.11 8.83
N THR A 161 6.60 -6.34 9.29
CA THR A 161 6.97 -7.53 8.51
C THR A 161 5.93 -7.77 7.41
N LEU A 162 6.30 -8.54 6.39
CA LEU A 162 5.35 -9.00 5.36
C LEU A 162 4.22 -9.81 5.97
N ALA A 163 4.50 -10.59 7.02
CA ALA A 163 3.50 -11.36 7.75
C ALA A 163 2.50 -10.45 8.49
N GLU A 164 2.96 -9.35 9.10
CA GLU A 164 2.07 -8.37 9.72
C GLU A 164 1.19 -7.67 8.66
N LEU A 165 1.77 -7.30 7.51
CA LEU A 165 1.04 -6.70 6.40
C LEU A 165 0.00 -7.66 5.81
N GLU A 166 0.35 -8.93 5.58
CA GLU A 166 -0.58 -9.97 5.11
C GLU A 166 -1.76 -10.14 6.08
N ASN A 167 -1.47 -10.24 7.39
CA ASN A 167 -2.51 -10.35 8.42
C ASN A 167 -3.42 -9.12 8.46
N TRP A 168 -2.86 -7.91 8.29
CA TRP A 168 -3.64 -6.69 8.25
C TRP A 168 -4.56 -6.66 7.02
N VAL A 169 -4.03 -6.91 5.82
CA VAL A 169 -4.82 -6.98 4.59
C VAL A 169 -5.92 -8.04 4.70
N PHE A 170 -5.59 -9.23 5.21
CA PHE A 170 -6.56 -10.30 5.41
C PHE A 170 -7.67 -9.90 6.38
N SER A 171 -7.32 -9.24 7.49
CA SER A 171 -8.28 -8.75 8.48
C SER A 171 -9.20 -7.68 7.88
N GLU A 172 -8.65 -6.69 7.17
CA GLU A 172 -9.43 -5.63 6.53
C GLU A 172 -10.36 -6.20 5.45
N VAL A 173 -9.86 -7.07 4.59
CA VAL A 173 -10.69 -7.75 3.58
C VAL A 173 -11.84 -8.51 4.27
N CYS A 174 -11.57 -9.27 5.33
CA CYS A 174 -12.61 -10.09 5.97
C CYS A 174 -13.62 -9.29 6.81
N ASN A 175 -13.23 -8.13 7.35
CA ASN A 175 -14.00 -7.43 8.38
C ASN A 175 -14.47 -6.04 7.98
N THR A 176 -13.96 -5.47 6.88
CA THR A 176 -14.30 -4.13 6.41
C THR A 176 -15.26 -4.22 5.23
N TYR A 177 -16.34 -3.45 5.31
CA TYR A 177 -17.45 -3.48 4.36
C TYR A 177 -17.85 -2.05 4.02
N PRO A 178 -18.57 -1.77 2.92
CA PRO A 178 -18.94 -0.41 2.54
C PRO A 178 -19.59 0.43 3.65
N ALA A 179 -20.36 -0.21 4.56
CA ALA A 179 -20.91 0.39 5.78
C ALA A 179 -19.87 1.12 6.66
N HIS A 180 -18.63 0.65 6.66
CA HIS A 180 -17.48 1.26 7.31
C HIS A 180 -17.14 2.61 6.65
N TYR A 181 -17.01 2.61 5.31
CA TYR A 181 -16.65 3.79 4.52
C TYR A 181 -17.76 4.84 4.39
N PHE A 182 -19.04 4.47 4.55
CA PHE A 182 -20.15 5.44 4.61
C PHE A 182 -20.01 6.48 5.73
N ARG A 183 -19.20 6.20 6.76
CA ARG A 183 -18.94 7.15 7.85
C ARG A 183 -17.87 8.17 7.51
N ASN A 184 -17.09 7.94 6.46
CA ASN A 184 -16.05 8.85 5.97
C ASN A 184 -16.63 9.73 4.85
N PRO A 185 -16.51 11.07 4.92
CA PRO A 185 -16.99 11.95 3.87
C PRO A 185 -16.41 11.57 2.50
N GLY A 186 -17.26 11.20 1.54
CA GLY A 186 -16.85 10.77 0.20
C GLY A 186 -16.42 9.30 0.08
N GLY A 187 -16.21 8.58 1.19
CA GLY A 187 -15.73 7.19 1.16
C GLY A 187 -16.68 6.22 0.43
N ALA A 188 -17.99 6.40 0.61
CA ALA A 188 -19.00 5.57 -0.07
C ALA A 188 -19.03 5.71 -1.60
N ASP A 189 -18.62 6.89 -2.12
CA ASP A 189 -18.65 7.16 -3.55
C ASP A 189 -17.49 6.46 -4.28
N TYR A 190 -16.39 6.20 -3.56
CA TYR A 190 -15.16 5.60 -4.09
C TYR A 190 -14.99 4.12 -3.74
N GLU A 191 -15.36 3.69 -2.54
CA GLU A 191 -15.14 2.33 -2.02
C GLU A 191 -16.33 1.39 -2.32
N ASN A 192 -16.70 1.30 -3.59
CA ASN A 192 -17.66 0.31 -4.08
C ASN A 192 -17.11 -0.38 -5.34
N ASP A 193 -17.48 -1.65 -5.55
CA ASP A 193 -16.95 -2.50 -6.63
C ASP A 193 -17.00 -1.82 -8.00
N SER A 194 -18.09 -1.10 -8.29
CA SER A 194 -18.27 -0.48 -9.60
C SER A 194 -17.37 0.74 -9.81
N THR A 195 -17.06 1.49 -8.75
CA THR A 195 -16.10 2.60 -8.81
C THR A 195 -14.68 2.06 -8.88
N ILE A 196 -14.35 1.04 -8.07
CA ILE A 196 -13.03 0.39 -8.07
C ILE A 196 -12.72 -0.21 -9.45
N GLN A 197 -13.67 -0.95 -10.06
CA GLN A 197 -13.49 -1.49 -11.40
C GLN A 197 -13.28 -0.40 -12.47
N LYS A 198 -13.98 0.74 -12.36
CA LYS A 198 -13.77 1.87 -13.26
C LYS A 198 -12.39 2.49 -13.07
N MET A 199 -11.94 2.66 -11.83
CA MET A 199 -10.61 3.18 -11.52
C MET A 199 -9.52 2.25 -12.07
N VAL A 200 -9.64 0.95 -11.84
CA VAL A 200 -8.74 -0.07 -12.41
C VAL A 200 -8.73 0.02 -13.94
N GLN A 201 -9.91 0.08 -14.58
CA GLN A 201 -10.00 0.20 -16.03
C GLN A 201 -9.32 1.48 -16.54
N MET A 202 -9.52 2.61 -15.87
CA MET A 202 -8.95 3.90 -16.28
C MET A 202 -7.45 3.98 -16.05
N CYS A 203 -6.99 3.63 -14.85
CA CYS A 203 -5.61 3.84 -14.42
C CYS A 203 -4.64 2.75 -14.90
N ILE A 204 -5.13 1.53 -15.14
CA ILE A 204 -4.27 0.39 -15.51
C ILE A 204 -4.46 0.04 -16.99
N PHE A 205 -5.70 -0.19 -17.41
CA PHE A 205 -5.97 -0.70 -18.77
C PHE A 205 -6.15 0.38 -19.84
N ASN A 206 -6.46 1.62 -19.45
CA ASN A 206 -6.68 2.75 -20.35
C ASN A 206 -5.70 3.91 -20.11
N ALA A 207 -4.57 3.66 -19.43
CA ALA A 207 -3.62 4.71 -19.02
C ALA A 207 -3.12 5.57 -20.20
N GLU A 208 -2.95 4.97 -21.38
CA GLU A 208 -2.49 5.66 -22.60
C GLU A 208 -3.60 6.50 -23.29
N SER A 209 -4.87 6.29 -22.93
CA SER A 209 -6.04 6.94 -23.54
C SER A 209 -6.63 8.08 -22.71
N GLY A 210 -6.09 8.32 -21.50
CA GLY A 210 -6.73 9.13 -20.44
C GLY A 210 -6.26 10.57 -20.28
N GLY A 211 -5.56 11.15 -21.27
CA GLY A 211 -4.88 12.46 -21.14
C GLY A 211 -5.74 13.68 -20.75
N ASP A 212 -7.08 13.58 -20.76
CA ASP A 212 -7.99 14.71 -20.51
C ASP A 212 -9.15 14.41 -19.53
N LEU A 213 -9.14 13.29 -18.79
CA LEU A 213 -10.33 12.85 -18.04
C LEU A 213 -10.30 13.03 -16.52
N PHE A 214 -9.19 13.46 -15.95
CA PHE A 214 -9.26 14.18 -14.68
C PHE A 214 -9.50 15.65 -15.02
N PRO A 215 -10.55 16.31 -14.51
CA PRO A 215 -10.42 17.73 -14.29
C PRO A 215 -9.10 17.88 -13.55
N ARG A 216 -8.22 18.78 -14.01
CA ARG A 216 -7.29 19.43 -13.09
C ARG A 216 -8.19 20.04 -12.03
N ALA A 217 -8.54 19.23 -11.03
CA ALA A 217 -9.13 19.71 -9.84
C ALA A 217 -8.10 20.72 -9.37
N VAL A 218 -8.55 21.96 -9.35
CA VAL A 218 -8.00 22.95 -8.45
C VAL A 218 -8.16 22.29 -7.07
N LEU A 219 -7.14 21.52 -6.68
CA LEU A 219 -6.94 20.90 -5.37
C LEU A 219 -6.20 21.93 -4.52
#